data_AF-A0A4P7VN29-F1
#
_entry.id   AF-A0A4P7VN29-F1
#
_cell.length_a   1.000
_cell.length_b   1.000
_cell.length_c   1.000
_cell.angle_alpha   90.00
_cell.angle_beta   90.00
_cell.angle_gamma   90.00
#
_symmetry.space_group_name_H-M   'P 1'
#
loop_
_entity.id
_entity.type
_entity.pdbx_description
1 polymer ?
#
loop_
_entity_poly.entity_id
_entity_poly.type
_entity_poly.pdbx_seq_one_letter_code
_entity_poly.pdbx_strand_id
1 'polypeptide(L)'
;MKKITYNHPSGGTIDDTYMEYYEEYLEHYDPLDQHTMPGEVYKGMPWGIEGKNYHQSGWSRLINSDEVYDDGLQATQFVIYTRGRNPDSEYIPMSTVKLYNDNPPSTAFHYCYGKNKRNADGSVPSPKNNSYQNIDNGGWYLPGIRELERALTEHYLIFPDFKGNFYWSASAAKNVVLNSYGARNRARATKIIINGTDVDYAESGSENRDDDYTGPDGIKGRAERKEYFRVRAFYKLPR
;
A
#
# COMPACT_ATOMS: atom_id res chain seq x y z
N MET A 1 4.88 4.59 15.78
CA MET A 1 4.82 5.32 14.50
C MET A 1 6.03 6.23 14.35
N LYS A 2 6.58 6.37 13.14
CA LYS A 2 7.64 7.34 12.81
C LYS A 2 7.04 8.47 11.99
N LYS A 3 7.27 9.73 12.38
CA LYS A 3 6.86 10.88 11.55
C LYS A 3 7.67 10.90 10.27
N ILE A 4 7.00 11.02 9.13
CA ILE A 4 7.63 11.32 7.85
C ILE A 4 7.59 12.83 7.70
N THR A 5 8.73 13.47 7.42
CA THR A 5 8.82 14.92 7.23
C THR A 5 9.48 15.20 5.91
N TYR A 6 8.80 15.94 5.03
CA TYR A 6 9.32 16.23 3.70
C TYR A 6 8.92 17.62 3.21
N ASN A 7 9.88 18.33 2.59
CA ASN A 7 9.69 19.58 1.85
C ASN A 7 9.94 19.33 0.35
N HIS A 8 8.92 19.44 -0.52
CA HIS A 8 9.08 19.25 -1.96
C HIS A 8 9.78 20.45 -2.63
N PRO A 9 10.73 20.24 -3.57
CA PRO A 9 11.36 21.32 -4.34
C PRO A 9 10.38 22.16 -5.18
N SER A 10 9.25 21.58 -5.59
CA SER A 10 8.16 22.29 -6.29
C SER A 10 7.02 22.77 -5.38
N GLY A 11 7.24 22.78 -4.06
CA GLY A 11 6.24 23.13 -3.05
C GLY A 11 5.35 21.95 -2.66
N GLY A 12 5.06 21.86 -1.36
CA GLY A 12 4.26 20.81 -0.73
C GLY A 12 5.01 20.15 0.42
N THR A 13 4.47 20.26 1.63
CA THR A 13 4.93 19.53 2.80
C THR A 13 4.06 18.30 3.04
N ILE A 14 4.71 17.15 3.28
CA ILE A 14 4.05 16.01 3.93
C ILE A 14 4.34 16.14 5.43
N ASP A 15 3.71 17.12 6.08
CA ASP A 15 3.93 17.37 7.53
C ASP A 15 3.00 16.56 8.44
N ASP A 16 2.03 15.86 7.86
CA ASP A 16 0.90 15.23 8.55
C ASP A 16 0.88 13.70 8.39
N THR A 17 1.93 13.09 7.84
CA THR A 17 1.98 11.64 7.57
C THR A 17 2.99 10.93 8.46
N TYR A 18 2.60 9.76 8.93
CA TYR A 18 3.40 8.87 9.75
C TYR A 18 3.51 7.51 9.07
N MET A 19 4.63 6.85 9.27
CA MET A 19 4.83 5.46 8.87
C MET A 19 4.68 4.54 10.09
N GLU A 20 4.08 3.39 9.87
CA GLU A 20 4.14 2.27 10.80
C GLU A 20 5.61 1.91 11.12
N TYR A 21 5.91 1.67 12.39
CA TYR A 21 7.28 1.43 12.83
C TYR A 21 7.66 -0.06 12.70
N TYR A 22 6.78 -0.96 13.12
CA TYR A 22 6.92 -2.40 12.98
C TYR A 22 5.77 -2.93 12.12
N GLU A 23 6.04 -3.85 11.20
CA GLU A 23 4.95 -4.64 10.58
C GLU A 23 4.27 -5.41 11.70
N GLU A 24 2.99 -5.17 11.96
CA GLU A 24 2.29 -5.80 13.09
C GLU A 24 1.66 -7.12 12.64
N TYR A 25 2.11 -8.29 13.12
CA TYR A 25 1.39 -9.56 12.86
C TYR A 25 1.44 -10.64 13.95
N LEU A 26 0.33 -11.39 13.94
CA LEU A 26 -0.06 -12.60 14.68
C LEU A 26 -0.65 -12.43 16.10
N GLU A 27 0.06 -11.92 17.11
CA GLU A 27 -0.47 -12.05 18.49
C GLU A 27 -0.41 -10.82 19.41
N HIS A 28 -0.02 -9.63 18.96
CA HIS A 28 0.29 -8.54 19.90
C HIS A 28 -0.46 -7.22 19.71
N TYR A 29 -0.92 -6.72 20.86
CA TYR A 29 -1.75 -5.53 21.06
C TYR A 29 -0.93 -4.26 21.35
N ASP A 30 0.41 -4.35 21.49
CA ASP A 30 1.27 -3.24 21.88
C ASP A 30 2.21 -2.78 20.74
N PRO A 31 2.03 -1.55 20.22
CA PRO A 31 2.84 -1.00 19.13
C PRO A 31 4.25 -0.52 19.54
N LEU A 32 4.65 -0.71 20.81
CA LEU A 32 5.96 -0.29 21.33
C LEU A 32 6.92 -1.44 21.66
N ASP A 33 6.46 -2.70 21.60
CA ASP A 33 7.31 -3.84 21.92
C ASP A 33 7.79 -4.57 20.66
N GLN A 34 9.11 -4.74 20.54
CA GLN A 34 9.73 -5.41 19.40
C GLN A 34 9.84 -6.90 19.68
N HIS A 35 8.90 -7.70 19.16
CA HIS A 35 8.97 -9.15 19.31
C HIS A 35 9.84 -9.79 18.22
N THR A 36 10.93 -10.44 18.62
CA THR A 36 11.91 -11.10 17.73
C THR A 36 11.71 -12.62 17.71
N MET A 37 10.49 -13.10 17.45
CA MET A 37 10.25 -14.54 17.30
C MET A 37 10.34 -14.96 15.82
N PRO A 38 11.24 -15.90 15.47
CA PRO A 38 11.35 -16.45 14.12
C PRO A 38 10.05 -17.14 13.70
N GLY A 39 9.45 -16.71 12.59
CA GLY A 39 8.23 -17.30 12.04
C GLY A 39 6.95 -16.50 12.24
N GLU A 40 6.98 -15.38 12.97
CA GLU A 40 5.80 -14.55 13.27
C GLU A 40 5.62 -13.35 12.34
N VAL A 41 6.60 -13.05 11.49
CA VAL A 41 6.44 -12.01 10.47
C VAL A 41 5.80 -12.65 9.23
N TYR A 42 4.60 -12.23 8.86
CA TYR A 42 3.98 -12.70 7.61
C TYR A 42 4.94 -12.50 6.44
N LYS A 43 4.94 -13.43 5.48
CA LYS A 43 5.77 -13.34 4.27
C LYS A 43 5.42 -12.12 3.38
N GLY A 44 4.33 -11.44 3.71
CA GLY A 44 3.71 -10.38 2.93
C GLY A 44 2.23 -10.68 2.74
N MET A 45 1.61 -9.96 1.84
CA MET A 45 0.24 -10.20 1.38
C MET A 45 0.08 -9.76 -0.07
N PRO A 46 -0.93 -10.26 -0.79
CA PRO A 46 -1.18 -9.79 -2.13
C PRO A 46 -1.66 -8.34 -2.13
N TRP A 47 -1.34 -7.61 -3.19
CA TRP A 47 -1.86 -6.27 -3.41
C TRP A 47 -3.39 -6.28 -3.53
N GLY A 48 -3.92 -7.29 -4.21
CA GLY A 48 -5.34 -7.48 -4.44
C GLY A 48 -5.67 -8.95 -4.74
N ILE A 49 -6.96 -9.26 -4.78
CA ILE A 49 -7.48 -10.60 -5.07
C ILE A 49 -7.19 -10.95 -6.54
N GLU A 50 -6.60 -12.12 -6.76
CA GLU A 50 -6.25 -12.61 -8.10
C GLU A 50 -7.49 -12.66 -9.02
N GLY A 51 -7.30 -12.32 -10.30
CA GLY A 51 -8.37 -12.33 -11.30
C GLY A 51 -9.43 -11.23 -11.11
N LYS A 52 -9.33 -10.40 -10.07
CA LYS A 52 -10.25 -9.28 -9.86
C LYS A 52 -9.73 -8.00 -10.52
N ASN A 53 -10.63 -7.37 -11.26
CA ASN A 53 -10.38 -6.05 -11.79
C ASN A 53 -10.57 -5.01 -10.69
N TYR A 54 -9.48 -4.33 -10.37
CA TYR A 54 -9.50 -3.08 -9.60
C TYR A 54 -9.66 -1.87 -10.53
N HIS A 55 -10.01 -2.11 -11.80
CA HIS A 55 -10.25 -1.09 -12.80
C HIS A 55 -11.56 -0.36 -12.57
N GLN A 56 -11.48 0.96 -12.72
CA GLN A 56 -12.61 1.86 -12.88
C GLN A 56 -13.10 1.82 -14.34
N SER A 57 -14.22 1.17 -14.61
CA SER A 57 -15.04 1.53 -15.78
C SER A 57 -16.17 2.43 -15.30
N GLY A 58 -15.96 3.75 -15.33
CA GLY A 58 -16.98 4.71 -14.94
C GLY A 58 -16.42 6.01 -14.37
N TRP A 59 -16.20 7.00 -15.23
CA TRP A 59 -16.42 8.43 -14.95
C TRP A 59 -15.81 9.06 -13.67
N SER A 60 -14.55 8.76 -13.36
CA SER A 60 -13.68 9.77 -12.76
C SER A 60 -12.25 9.64 -13.26
N ARG A 61 -11.83 10.55 -14.15
CA ARG A 61 -10.43 10.84 -14.52
C ARG A 61 -9.54 11.27 -13.34
N LEU A 62 -9.98 11.10 -12.10
CA LEU A 62 -9.42 11.78 -10.94
C LEU A 62 -8.36 10.93 -10.21
N ILE A 63 -8.32 9.61 -10.45
CA ILE A 63 -7.24 8.74 -10.00
C ILE A 63 -7.00 7.69 -11.09
N ASN A 64 -6.10 7.95 -12.02
CA ASN A 64 -5.49 6.87 -12.79
C ASN A 64 -4.76 6.00 -11.76
N SER A 65 -5.18 4.75 -11.57
CA SER A 65 -4.63 3.89 -10.50
C SER A 65 -3.11 3.69 -10.61
N ASP A 66 -2.55 3.90 -11.81
CA ASP A 66 -1.13 3.91 -12.13
C ASP A 66 -0.41 5.25 -11.90
N GLU A 67 -1.17 6.31 -11.58
CA GLU A 67 -0.70 7.64 -11.17
C GLU A 67 -0.93 7.92 -9.68
N VAL A 68 -1.20 6.89 -8.87
CA VAL A 68 -1.25 7.01 -7.40
C VAL A 68 0.16 7.21 -6.87
N TYR A 69 0.64 8.45 -6.91
CA TYR A 69 1.99 8.76 -6.48
C TYR A 69 2.04 9.22 -5.02
N ASP A 70 1.29 10.28 -4.71
CA ASP A 70 1.21 10.94 -3.39
C ASP A 70 -0.22 10.90 -2.80
N ASP A 71 -1.09 10.07 -3.39
CA ASP A 71 -2.52 9.98 -3.10
C ASP A 71 -2.92 8.60 -2.54
N GLY A 72 -2.02 7.99 -1.75
CA GLY A 72 -2.24 6.64 -1.20
C GLY A 72 -3.52 6.52 -0.35
N LEU A 73 -3.86 7.56 0.42
CA LEU A 73 -5.06 7.56 1.25
C LEU A 73 -6.34 7.53 0.41
N GLN A 74 -6.43 8.41 -0.59
CA GLN A 74 -7.53 8.47 -1.53
C GLN A 74 -7.69 7.14 -2.28
N ALA A 75 -6.58 6.59 -2.78
CA ALA A 75 -6.57 5.32 -3.49
C ALA A 75 -7.01 4.15 -2.60
N THR A 76 -6.53 4.10 -1.36
CA THR A 76 -6.91 3.06 -0.39
C THR A 76 -8.40 3.12 -0.07
N GLN A 77 -8.91 4.31 0.27
CA GLN A 77 -10.33 4.52 0.54
C GLN A 77 -11.20 4.18 -0.67
N PHE A 78 -10.76 4.58 -1.86
CA PHE A 78 -11.44 4.25 -3.12
C PHE A 78 -11.54 2.74 -3.35
N VAL A 79 -10.44 2.00 -3.21
CA VAL A 79 -10.40 0.55 -3.43
C VAL A 79 -11.34 -0.16 -2.45
N ILE A 80 -11.28 0.19 -1.17
CA ILE A 80 -12.14 -0.41 -0.15
C ILE A 80 -13.62 -0.08 -0.40
N TYR A 81 -13.94 1.19 -0.70
CA TYR A 81 -15.31 1.63 -0.94
C TYR A 81 -15.93 0.99 -2.18
N THR A 82 -15.22 1.01 -3.31
CA THR A 82 -15.77 0.51 -4.59
C THR A 82 -15.92 -1.00 -4.61
N ARG A 83 -14.98 -1.74 -4.02
CA ARG A 83 -15.13 -3.19 -3.88
C ARG A 83 -16.27 -3.56 -2.92
N GLY A 84 -16.50 -2.77 -1.87
CA GLY A 84 -17.68 -2.92 -1.01
C GLY A 84 -19.02 -2.74 -1.71
N ARG A 85 -19.04 -2.05 -2.86
CA ARG A 85 -20.25 -1.82 -3.64
C ARG A 85 -20.37 -2.73 -4.86
N ASN A 86 -19.33 -3.48 -5.22
CA ASN A 86 -19.36 -4.45 -6.32
C ASN A 86 -19.33 -5.89 -5.76
N PRO A 87 -20.49 -6.49 -5.48
CA PRO A 87 -20.64 -7.70 -4.67
C PRO A 87 -20.35 -8.99 -5.46
N ASP A 88 -19.28 -9.01 -6.27
CA ASP A 88 -18.68 -10.29 -6.60
C ASP A 88 -18.37 -11.02 -5.28
N SER A 89 -18.75 -12.29 -5.17
CA SER A 89 -18.86 -13.08 -3.92
C SER A 89 -17.56 -13.23 -3.11
N GLU A 90 -16.47 -12.62 -3.55
CA GLU A 90 -15.14 -12.70 -2.94
C GLU A 90 -14.67 -11.38 -2.33
N TYR A 91 -15.46 -10.29 -2.40
CA TYR A 91 -15.11 -9.10 -1.62
C TYR A 91 -15.28 -9.35 -0.12
N ILE A 92 -14.27 -8.94 0.65
CA ILE A 92 -14.24 -9.08 2.10
C ILE A 92 -14.62 -7.72 2.69
N PRO A 93 -15.83 -7.58 3.28
CA PRO A 93 -16.24 -6.33 3.88
C PRO A 93 -15.33 -5.98 5.05
N MET A 94 -15.01 -4.69 5.19
CA MET A 94 -14.14 -4.25 6.28
C MET A 94 -14.66 -4.71 7.65
N SER A 95 -15.98 -4.78 7.85
CA SER A 95 -16.60 -5.25 9.10
C SER A 95 -16.23 -6.68 9.50
N THR A 96 -15.72 -7.51 8.57
CA THR A 96 -15.27 -8.87 8.86
C THR A 96 -13.74 -9.00 8.96
N VAL A 97 -12.99 -7.99 8.55
CA VAL A 97 -11.52 -8.00 8.63
C VAL A 97 -11.08 -7.98 10.09
N LYS A 98 -10.29 -8.98 10.46
CA LYS A 98 -9.54 -9.03 11.73
C LYS A 98 -8.06 -8.83 11.38
N LEU A 99 -7.38 -7.96 12.12
CA LEU A 99 -5.95 -7.69 11.93
C LEU A 99 -5.06 -8.63 12.75
N TYR A 100 -5.58 -9.11 13.88
CA TYR A 100 -4.85 -9.85 14.89
C TYR A 100 -5.50 -11.23 15.07
N ASN A 101 -5.29 -12.11 14.10
CA ASN A 101 -5.80 -13.47 14.07
C ASN A 101 -4.82 -14.40 13.32
N ASP A 102 -5.09 -15.71 13.39
CA ASP A 102 -4.26 -16.76 12.78
C ASP A 102 -4.02 -16.56 11.26
N ASN A 103 -4.88 -15.79 10.57
CA ASN A 103 -4.79 -15.56 9.14
C ASN A 103 -4.61 -14.07 8.79
N PRO A 104 -3.63 -13.71 7.96
CA PRO A 104 -3.42 -12.33 7.52
C PRO A 104 -4.66 -11.72 6.87
N PRO A 105 -4.82 -10.38 6.91
CA PRO A 105 -5.76 -9.68 6.05
C PRO A 105 -5.52 -10.04 4.59
N SER A 106 -6.59 -10.23 3.83
CA SER A 106 -6.50 -10.85 2.50
C SER A 106 -5.86 -9.99 1.43
N THR A 107 -5.67 -8.68 1.67
CA THR A 107 -4.89 -7.81 0.79
C THR A 107 -4.19 -6.71 1.58
N ALA A 108 -3.16 -6.11 0.97
CA ALA A 108 -2.45 -4.93 1.48
C ALA A 108 -3.41 -3.79 1.89
N PHE A 109 -4.46 -3.55 1.11
CA PHE A 109 -5.49 -2.56 1.43
C PHE A 109 -6.27 -2.90 2.70
N HIS A 110 -6.66 -4.17 2.91
CA HIS A 110 -7.40 -4.57 4.11
C HIS A 110 -6.53 -4.47 5.37
N TYR A 111 -5.23 -4.79 5.26
CA TYR A 111 -4.30 -4.61 6.36
C TYR A 111 -4.19 -3.14 6.76
N CYS A 112 -3.83 -2.26 5.83
CA CYS A 112 -3.62 -0.85 6.15
C CYS A 112 -4.94 -0.20 6.61
N TYR A 113 -6.02 -0.37 5.84
CA TYR A 113 -7.27 0.31 6.15
C TYR A 113 -7.98 -0.26 7.38
N GLY A 114 -7.76 -1.55 7.69
CA GLY A 114 -8.32 -2.21 8.88
C GLY A 114 -7.81 -1.67 10.21
N LYS A 115 -6.69 -0.93 10.21
CA LYS A 115 -6.11 -0.28 11.40
C LYS A 115 -6.90 0.95 11.83
N ASN A 116 -7.79 1.45 10.97
CA ASN A 116 -8.63 2.59 11.29
C ASN A 116 -9.68 2.25 12.35
N LYS A 117 -10.01 3.24 13.18
CA LYS A 117 -11.08 3.14 14.17
C LYS A 117 -12.41 2.82 13.49
N ARG A 118 -13.12 1.83 14.03
CA ARG A 118 -14.40 1.35 13.50
C ARG A 118 -15.59 2.06 14.12
N ASN A 119 -16.65 2.19 13.35
CA ASN A 119 -18.00 2.50 13.82
C ASN A 119 -18.57 1.32 14.62
N ALA A 120 -19.67 1.55 15.33
CA ALA A 120 -20.36 0.53 16.11
C ALA A 120 -20.86 -0.66 15.26
N ASP A 121 -21.14 -0.44 13.97
CA ASP A 121 -21.53 -1.47 13.01
C ASP A 121 -20.33 -2.23 12.40
N GLY A 122 -19.11 -1.96 12.88
CA GLY A 122 -17.87 -2.57 12.41
C GLY A 122 -17.33 -1.96 11.11
N SER A 123 -18.06 -1.06 10.45
CA SER A 123 -17.54 -0.33 9.28
C SER A 123 -16.40 0.61 9.69
N VAL A 124 -15.48 0.88 8.77
CA VAL A 124 -14.52 1.99 8.93
C VAL A 124 -15.19 3.25 8.36
N PRO A 125 -15.23 4.38 9.09
CA PRO A 125 -15.79 5.62 8.57
C PRO A 125 -15.20 5.96 7.21
N SER A 126 -16.06 5.97 6.19
CA SER A 126 -15.70 6.53 4.89
C SER A 126 -15.65 8.06 5.01
N PRO A 127 -14.79 8.74 4.25
CA PRO A 127 -14.90 10.17 3.95
C PRO A 127 -16.35 10.69 3.89
N LYS A 128 -16.62 11.84 4.54
CA LYS A 128 -17.96 12.46 4.54
C LYS A 128 -18.48 12.66 3.11
N ASN A 129 -19.80 12.48 2.92
CA ASN A 129 -20.54 12.70 1.68
C ASN A 129 -20.30 11.66 0.55
N ASN A 130 -19.98 10.40 0.87
CA ASN A 130 -19.76 9.34 -0.12
C ASN A 130 -18.69 9.68 -1.18
N SER A 131 -17.81 10.61 -0.85
CA SER A 131 -16.72 11.03 -1.72
C SER A 131 -15.43 10.55 -1.10
N TYR A 132 -14.82 9.51 -1.68
CA TYR A 132 -13.46 9.02 -1.40
C TYR A 132 -12.36 10.10 -1.56
N GLN A 133 -12.77 11.34 -1.83
CA GLN A 133 -11.94 12.55 -1.92
C GLN A 133 -11.88 13.30 -0.58
N ASN A 134 -12.78 13.04 0.38
CA ASN A 134 -12.74 13.70 1.69
C ASN A 134 -11.74 12.98 2.63
N ILE A 135 -10.47 13.26 2.37
CA ILE A 135 -9.31 12.82 3.16
C ILE A 135 -9.16 13.52 4.51
N ASP A 136 -10.07 14.45 4.86
CA ASP A 136 -9.95 15.29 6.06
C ASP A 136 -10.10 14.45 7.34
N ASN A 137 -10.71 13.26 7.25
CA ASN A 137 -10.74 12.32 8.38
C ASN A 137 -9.37 11.66 8.64
N GLY A 138 -8.40 11.79 7.73
CA GLY A 138 -7.12 11.11 7.81
C GLY A 138 -7.28 9.58 7.85
N GLY A 139 -6.36 8.92 8.53
CA GLY A 139 -6.42 7.49 8.80
C GLY A 139 -5.24 6.70 8.24
N TRP A 140 -5.24 5.40 8.53
CA TRP A 140 -4.30 4.40 8.04
C TRP A 140 -4.59 4.01 6.59
N TYR A 141 -3.55 3.93 5.78
CA TYR A 141 -3.63 3.68 4.34
C TYR A 141 -2.39 2.98 3.78
N LEU A 142 -2.53 2.42 2.58
CA LEU A 142 -1.42 1.90 1.79
C LEU A 142 -0.82 3.07 1.00
N PRO A 143 0.48 3.40 1.17
CA PRO A 143 1.08 4.58 0.55
C PRO A 143 1.06 4.49 -0.98
N GLY A 144 0.96 5.64 -1.65
CA GLY A 144 1.29 5.75 -3.06
C GLY A 144 2.77 5.44 -3.31
N ILE A 145 3.13 5.19 -4.57
CA ILE A 145 4.49 4.72 -4.88
C ILE A 145 5.57 5.75 -4.52
N ARG A 146 5.33 7.06 -4.72
CA ARG A 146 6.30 8.10 -4.34
C ARG A 146 6.36 8.28 -2.83
N GLU A 147 5.25 8.14 -2.12
CA GLU A 147 5.24 8.12 -0.64
C GLU A 147 6.11 6.97 -0.10
N LEU A 148 5.98 5.79 -0.70
CA LEU A 148 6.72 4.60 -0.30
C LEU A 148 8.21 4.70 -0.64
N GLU A 149 8.56 5.03 -1.89
CA GLU A 149 9.94 5.20 -2.34
C GLU A 149 10.70 6.18 -1.42
N ARG A 150 10.09 7.33 -1.10
CA ARG A 150 10.68 8.31 -0.18
C ARG A 150 10.91 7.73 1.22
N ALA A 151 9.89 7.11 1.83
CA ALA A 151 10.02 6.58 3.18
C ALA A 151 11.07 5.46 3.28
N LEU A 152 11.13 4.60 2.26
CA LEU A 152 12.16 3.57 2.21
C LEU A 152 13.55 4.22 2.12
N THR A 153 13.76 5.18 1.21
CA THR A 153 15.07 5.82 1.01
C THR A 153 15.50 6.66 2.21
N GLU A 154 14.57 7.33 2.89
CA GLU A 154 14.89 8.17 4.06
C GLU A 154 15.18 7.35 5.32
N HIS A 155 14.63 6.13 5.43
CA HIS A 155 14.66 5.37 6.69
C HIS A 155 15.31 3.98 6.58
N TYR A 156 15.93 3.64 5.45
CA TYR A 156 16.61 2.34 5.25
C TYR A 156 17.75 2.04 6.24
N LEU A 157 18.34 3.06 6.88
CA LEU A 157 19.32 2.88 7.96
C LEU A 157 18.68 2.52 9.30
N ILE A 158 17.43 2.95 9.52
CA ILE A 158 16.67 2.70 10.75
C ILE A 158 15.94 1.35 10.65
N PHE A 159 15.46 1.00 9.46
CA PHE A 159 14.71 -0.21 9.15
C PHE A 159 15.51 -1.09 8.17
N PRO A 160 16.35 -2.01 8.67
CA PRO A 160 17.20 -2.84 7.81
C PRO A 160 16.41 -3.75 6.87
N ASP A 161 15.18 -4.10 7.22
CA ASP A 161 14.23 -4.89 6.42
C ASP A 161 13.84 -4.21 5.10
N PHE A 162 13.99 -2.89 5.00
CA PHE A 162 13.82 -2.15 3.74
C PHE A 162 14.85 -2.56 2.69
N LYS A 163 15.98 -3.11 3.14
CA LYS A 163 17.00 -3.72 2.28
C LYS A 163 16.58 -5.17 2.03
N GLY A 164 16.31 -5.50 0.78
CA GLY A 164 16.08 -6.88 0.34
C GLY A 164 14.64 -7.38 0.37
N ASN A 165 13.68 -6.60 0.89
CA ASN A 165 12.25 -6.93 0.76
C ASN A 165 11.52 -5.92 -0.13
N PHE A 166 10.66 -6.43 -1.02
CA PHE A 166 9.71 -5.60 -1.75
C PHE A 166 8.52 -5.22 -0.87
N TYR A 167 8.08 -3.97 -0.98
CA TYR A 167 6.92 -3.41 -0.31
C TYR A 167 5.89 -2.97 -1.33
N TRP A 168 4.62 -3.32 -1.11
CA TRP A 168 3.52 -2.87 -1.96
C TRP A 168 3.21 -1.38 -1.76
N SER A 169 2.96 -0.65 -2.87
CA SER A 169 2.26 0.63 -2.85
C SER A 169 0.79 0.46 -3.26
N ALA A 170 -0.02 1.49 -3.10
CA ALA A 170 -1.41 1.54 -3.59
C ALA A 170 -1.52 1.72 -5.11
N SER A 171 -0.38 1.85 -5.82
CA SER A 171 -0.38 2.12 -7.26
C SER A 171 -0.49 0.84 -8.07
N ALA A 172 -1.39 0.85 -9.05
CA ALA A 172 -1.39 -0.16 -10.10
C ALA A 172 -0.18 0.02 -11.04
N ALA A 173 0.17 -1.02 -11.79
CA ALA A 173 1.20 -0.92 -12.81
C ALA A 173 0.76 -0.01 -13.96
N LYS A 174 1.71 0.75 -14.54
CA LYS A 174 1.44 1.54 -15.75
C LYS A 174 1.05 0.62 -16.92
N ASN A 175 0.14 1.12 -17.75
CA ASN A 175 -0.35 0.37 -18.91
C ASN A 175 0.71 0.28 -20.01
N VAL A 176 0.91 -0.93 -20.54
CA VAL A 176 1.83 -1.17 -21.66
C VAL A 176 1.22 -0.85 -23.01
N VAL A 177 -0.10 -1.03 -23.10
CA VAL A 177 -0.98 -0.64 -24.20
C VAL A 177 -2.37 -0.53 -23.58
N LEU A 178 -3.19 0.47 -23.98
CA LEU A 178 -4.61 0.51 -23.67
C LEU A 178 -5.24 -0.87 -23.93
N ASN A 179 -5.68 -1.56 -22.88
CA ASN A 179 -6.28 -2.91 -22.89
C ASN A 179 -5.35 -4.13 -22.86
N SER A 180 -4.05 -3.98 -22.58
CA SER A 180 -3.20 -5.16 -22.31
C SER A 180 -3.59 -5.81 -20.96
N TYR A 181 -4.06 -7.06 -20.99
CA TYR A 181 -4.43 -7.85 -19.80
C TYR A 181 -3.31 -7.91 -18.74
N GLY A 182 -2.04 -7.82 -19.16
CA GLY A 182 -0.88 -7.89 -18.27
C GLY A 182 -0.75 -6.72 -17.29
N ALA A 183 -1.08 -5.49 -17.70
CA ALA A 183 -1.08 -4.33 -16.78
C ALA A 183 -2.24 -4.40 -15.78
N ARG A 184 -3.37 -5.00 -16.20
CA ARG A 184 -4.57 -5.14 -15.36
C ARG A 184 -4.39 -6.01 -14.14
N ASN A 185 -3.43 -6.92 -14.18
CA ASN A 185 -3.14 -7.87 -13.09
C ASN A 185 -1.90 -7.49 -12.29
N ARG A 186 -1.29 -6.33 -12.57
CA ARG A 186 -0.03 -5.91 -11.95
C ARG A 186 -0.19 -4.65 -11.11
N ALA A 187 0.73 -4.50 -10.17
CA ALA A 187 0.83 -3.38 -9.25
C ALA A 187 2.31 -2.99 -9.08
N ARG A 188 2.53 -1.88 -8.38
CA ARG A 188 3.86 -1.33 -8.15
C ARG A 188 4.30 -1.66 -6.74
N ALA A 189 5.45 -2.31 -6.64
CA ALA A 189 6.21 -2.49 -5.43
C ALA A 189 7.57 -1.82 -5.58
N THR A 190 8.26 -1.61 -4.47
CA THR A 190 9.65 -1.16 -4.50
C THR A 190 10.41 -1.71 -3.30
N LYS A 191 11.75 -1.64 -3.36
CA LYS A 191 12.67 -1.99 -2.28
C LYS A 191 13.90 -1.10 -2.38
N ILE A 192 14.69 -1.03 -1.32
CA ILE A 192 15.98 -0.36 -1.37
C ILE A 192 17.04 -1.26 -2.02
N ILE A 193 17.78 -0.67 -2.94
CA ILE A 193 18.93 -1.24 -3.63
C ILE A 193 20.15 -0.45 -3.15
N ILE A 194 21.18 -1.17 -2.71
CA ILE A 194 22.43 -0.56 -2.26
C ILE A 194 23.54 -1.09 -3.15
N ASN A 195 24.16 -0.17 -3.89
CA ASN A 195 25.28 -0.44 -4.77
C ASN A 195 26.51 0.28 -4.21
N GLY A 196 27.22 -0.38 -3.29
CA GLY A 196 28.31 0.25 -2.56
C GLY A 196 27.81 1.38 -1.65
N THR A 197 28.15 2.62 -1.96
CA THR A 197 27.68 3.81 -1.23
C THR A 197 26.41 4.41 -1.81
N ASP A 198 26.02 4.02 -3.02
CA ASP A 198 24.87 4.58 -3.71
C ASP A 198 23.60 3.84 -3.28
N VAL A 199 22.58 4.64 -2.93
CA VAL A 199 21.26 4.16 -2.52
C VAL A 199 20.29 4.48 -3.63
N ASP A 200 19.63 3.44 -4.12
CA ASP A 200 18.59 3.53 -5.12
C ASP A 200 17.36 2.73 -4.65
N TYR A 201 16.29 2.76 -5.42
CA TYR A 201 15.11 1.95 -5.19
C TYR A 201 14.73 1.18 -6.45
N ALA A 202 14.06 0.03 -6.25
CA ALA A 202 13.60 -0.77 -7.37
C ALA A 202 12.50 -0.02 -8.14
N GLU A 203 12.80 0.35 -9.39
CA GLU A 203 11.83 0.99 -10.27
C GLU A 203 10.68 0.04 -10.62
N SER A 204 9.49 0.62 -10.76
CA SER A 204 8.22 -0.10 -11.02
C SER A 204 7.30 0.63 -11.99
N GLY A 205 7.82 1.71 -12.59
CA GLY A 205 7.05 2.76 -13.24
C GLY A 205 7.12 2.75 -14.76
N SER A 206 7.76 1.76 -15.37
CA SER A 206 7.84 1.66 -16.82
C SER A 206 6.48 1.34 -17.44
N GLU A 207 6.22 1.97 -18.59
CA GLU A 207 5.11 1.64 -19.48
C GLU A 207 5.40 0.39 -20.31
N ASN A 208 6.50 -0.33 -20.10
CA ASN A 208 6.77 -1.61 -20.77
C ASN A 208 7.10 -2.69 -19.73
N ARG A 209 7.81 -3.75 -20.14
CA ARG A 209 8.22 -4.84 -19.23
C ARG A 209 9.60 -4.63 -18.60
N ASP A 210 10.24 -3.48 -18.81
CA ASP A 210 11.61 -3.20 -18.34
C ASP A 210 11.69 -3.16 -16.81
N ASP A 211 10.57 -2.84 -16.16
CA ASP A 211 10.45 -2.83 -14.70
C ASP A 211 9.77 -4.08 -14.13
N ASP A 212 9.60 -5.15 -14.92
CA ASP A 212 8.99 -6.38 -14.43
C ASP A 212 9.78 -7.02 -13.30
N TYR A 213 9.07 -7.39 -12.23
CA TYR A 213 9.63 -8.16 -11.13
C TYR A 213 10.08 -9.53 -11.63
N THR A 214 11.33 -9.88 -11.31
CA THR A 214 12.00 -11.12 -11.74
C THR A 214 12.29 -12.09 -10.60
N GLY A 215 11.97 -11.72 -9.35
CA GLY A 215 12.24 -12.52 -8.16
C GLY A 215 12.78 -11.67 -7.01
N PRO A 216 12.97 -12.26 -5.81
CA PRO A 216 13.36 -11.53 -4.60
C PRO A 216 14.68 -10.73 -4.76
N ASP A 217 15.64 -11.32 -5.48
CA ASP A 217 16.93 -10.70 -5.77
C ASP A 217 16.88 -9.70 -6.94
N GLY A 218 15.76 -9.65 -7.68
CA GLY A 218 15.54 -8.73 -8.78
C GLY A 218 15.57 -7.26 -8.33
N ILE A 219 15.84 -6.36 -9.27
CA ILE A 219 15.97 -4.92 -9.00
C ILE A 219 14.78 -4.08 -9.49
N LYS A 220 13.68 -4.74 -9.85
CA LYS A 220 12.51 -4.11 -10.45
C LYS A 220 11.21 -4.60 -9.79
N GLY A 221 10.21 -3.73 -9.71
CA GLY A 221 9.06 -3.88 -8.81
C GLY A 221 7.68 -3.91 -9.46
N ARG A 222 7.57 -4.01 -10.78
CA ARG A 222 6.28 -4.20 -11.48
C ARG A 222 5.89 -5.67 -11.41
N ALA A 223 5.05 -6.02 -10.43
CA ALA A 223 4.76 -7.40 -10.08
C ALA A 223 3.27 -7.74 -10.21
N GLU A 224 2.95 -9.03 -10.30
CA GLU A 224 1.56 -9.50 -10.27
C GLU A 224 0.92 -9.22 -8.91
N ARG A 225 -0.35 -8.82 -8.89
CA ARG A 225 -1.06 -8.45 -7.65
C ARG A 225 -1.16 -9.57 -6.63
N LYS A 226 -0.96 -10.82 -7.07
CA LYS A 226 -0.97 -12.02 -6.22
C LYS A 226 0.37 -12.29 -5.52
N GLU A 227 1.44 -11.60 -5.92
CA GLU A 227 2.74 -11.74 -5.26
C GLU A 227 2.64 -11.31 -3.79
N TYR A 228 3.33 -12.06 -2.94
CA TYR A 228 3.36 -11.80 -1.50
C TYR A 228 4.54 -10.88 -1.20
N PHE A 229 4.26 -9.59 -1.08
CA PHE A 229 5.22 -8.58 -0.67
C PHE A 229 4.86 -7.97 0.67
N ARG A 230 5.88 -7.38 1.30
CA ARG A 230 5.75 -6.67 2.57
C ARG A 230 4.81 -5.49 2.43
N VAL A 231 4.28 -5.04 3.56
CA VAL A 231 3.38 -3.88 3.60
C VAL A 231 3.76 -3.03 4.79
N ARG A 232 3.87 -1.73 4.54
CA ARG A 232 4.08 -0.74 5.60
C ARG A 232 2.96 0.28 5.54
N ALA A 233 2.10 0.27 6.57
CA ALA A 233 0.96 1.17 6.63
C ALA A 233 1.41 2.60 6.92
N PHE A 234 0.77 3.58 6.27
CA PHE A 234 0.98 5.00 6.54
C PHE A 234 -0.25 5.55 7.23
N TYR A 235 -0.11 6.58 8.06
CA TYR A 235 -1.18 7.24 8.77
C TYR A 235 -1.16 8.74 8.48
N LYS A 236 -2.27 9.29 8.01
CA LYS A 236 -2.43 10.73 7.79
C LYS A 236 -3.27 11.34 8.90
N LEU A 237 -2.83 12.47 9.46
CA LEU A 237 -3.62 13.18 10.46
C LEU A 237 -4.91 13.74 9.83
N PRO A 238 -6.01 13.78 10.61
CA PRO A 238 -7.20 14.51 10.21
C PRO A 238 -6.91 16.03 10.14
N ARG A 239 -7.66 16.73 9.28
CA ARG A 239 -7.58 18.18 9.05
C ARG A 239 -8.85 18.90 9.51
#